data_AF-A0A7J2H6N7-F1
#
_entry.id   AF-A0A7J2H6N7-F1
#
_cell.length_a   1.000
_cell.length_b   1.000
_cell.length_c   1.000
_cell.angle_alpha   90.00
_cell.angle_beta   90.00
_cell.angle_gamma   90.00
#
_symmetry.space_group_name_H-M   'P 1'
#
loop_
_entity.id
_entity.type
_entity.pdbx_description
1 polymer ?
#
loop_
_entity_poly.entity_id
_entity_poly.type
_entity_poly.pdbx_seq_one_letter_code
_entity_poly.pdbx_strand_id
1 'polypeptide(L)'
;MRAPYLILLLALAIASAMPVAADPLSARLVVALRDFSLNEPLTGVELSIRLQLNGGYYEFDATTNDVGISVIDLPATPHSADLIGIELHAVNGSRLYGLNYSMPLIPVRVNNVLMESLRYTSHFDSSYNITTFSNLNIPLSVGVEGNLTTIQCTLWALPATFVNVSVLDPLTRRKAELEVLPGIMVEEDEENYWELYLLPLEYPVLVRASTPLEDVREMRFWVSRNTSMLPWTYYVAKELIDDEISTVADYLQKLKAVDYPSEELEADLRALEAVAQQALILFKKGNHTSATGALIS
;
A
#
# COMPACT_ATOMS: atom_id res chain seq x y z
N MET A 1 23.45 34.65 -91.66
CA MET A 1 22.84 33.30 -91.56
C MET A 1 22.61 32.99 -90.09
N ARG A 2 21.32 32.79 -89.73
CA ARG A 2 20.77 32.09 -88.56
C ARG A 2 21.46 32.22 -87.19
N ALA A 3 20.90 33.12 -86.38
CA ALA A 3 20.16 32.88 -85.13
C ALA A 3 20.57 31.78 -84.11
N PRO A 4 20.26 32.01 -82.82
CA PRO A 4 20.87 31.42 -81.63
C PRO A 4 20.01 30.32 -80.98
N TYR A 5 20.61 29.51 -80.10
CA TYR A 5 19.96 28.61 -79.15
C TYR A 5 20.88 28.56 -77.91
N LEU A 6 20.44 28.46 -76.68
CA LEU A 6 19.14 28.50 -76.03
C LEU A 6 19.49 28.41 -74.54
N ILE A 7 18.79 29.18 -73.72
CA ILE A 7 18.65 28.97 -72.27
C ILE A 7 18.36 27.49 -72.01
N LEU A 8 19.22 26.77 -71.28
CA LEU A 8 18.84 25.70 -70.33
C LEU A 8 20.10 25.03 -69.77
N LEU A 9 20.37 25.20 -68.47
CA LEU A 9 20.70 24.11 -67.55
C LEU A 9 20.85 24.69 -66.12
N LEU A 10 19.77 25.33 -65.69
CA LEU A 10 19.37 25.32 -64.29
C LEU A 10 18.47 24.08 -64.12
N ALA A 11 19.06 22.90 -64.05
CA ALA A 11 18.36 21.67 -63.70
C ALA A 11 19.36 20.60 -63.27
N LEU A 12 19.05 19.94 -62.16
CA LEU A 12 19.70 18.75 -61.61
C LEU A 12 21.05 18.96 -60.91
N ALA A 13 21.02 19.74 -59.83
CA ALA A 13 21.65 19.32 -58.58
C ALA A 13 20.56 18.84 -57.61
N ILE A 14 19.78 17.83 -58.00
CA ILE A 14 19.12 16.96 -57.03
C ILE A 14 20.20 15.95 -56.62
N ALA A 15 21.12 16.42 -55.76
CA ALA A 15 21.86 15.50 -54.94
C ALA A 15 20.82 14.79 -54.08
N SER A 16 20.62 13.52 -54.40
CA SER A 16 19.83 12.56 -53.65
C SER A 16 20.16 12.66 -52.16
N ALA A 17 19.36 13.44 -51.42
CA ALA A 17 19.11 13.14 -50.03
C ALA A 17 18.43 11.77 -50.06
N MET A 18 19.23 10.73 -49.91
CA MET A 18 18.71 9.44 -49.50
C MET A 18 17.82 9.72 -48.29
N PRO A 19 16.58 9.21 -48.23
CA PRO A 19 15.90 9.19 -46.96
C PRO A 19 16.83 8.40 -46.03
N VAL A 20 17.43 9.09 -45.06
CA VAL A 20 17.88 8.42 -43.85
C VAL A 20 16.63 7.72 -43.39
N ALA A 21 16.60 6.39 -43.52
CA ALA A 21 15.51 5.60 -42.98
C ALA A 21 15.40 6.04 -41.53
N ALA A 22 14.29 6.71 -41.19
CA ALA A 22 14.04 7.06 -39.80
C ALA A 22 14.17 5.75 -39.03
N ASP A 23 15.08 5.70 -38.05
CA ASP A 23 15.20 4.53 -37.18
C ASP A 23 13.80 4.12 -36.74
N PRO A 24 13.45 2.82 -36.84
CA PRO A 24 12.11 2.37 -36.52
C PRO A 24 11.73 2.90 -35.13
N LEU A 25 10.54 3.50 -35.02
CA LEU A 25 10.01 3.97 -33.74
C LEU A 25 10.15 2.86 -32.71
N SER A 26 11.07 3.05 -31.76
CA SER A 26 11.34 2.08 -30.71
C SER A 26 10.55 2.50 -29.48
N ALA A 27 9.90 1.54 -28.84
CA ALA A 27 9.10 1.78 -27.65
C ALA A 27 9.60 0.87 -26.54
N ARG A 28 9.82 1.43 -25.34
CA ARG A 28 10.38 0.69 -24.21
C ARG A 28 9.64 0.97 -22.92
N LEU A 29 9.47 -0.06 -22.11
CA LEU A 29 9.12 0.06 -20.70
C LEU A 29 10.41 -0.01 -19.89
N VAL A 30 10.65 1.02 -19.08
CA VAL A 30 11.74 1.06 -18.12
C VAL A 30 11.14 0.92 -16.72
N VAL A 31 11.46 -0.21 -16.08
CA VAL A 31 11.05 -0.52 -14.72
C VAL A 31 12.22 -0.28 -13.80
N ALA A 32 12.04 0.53 -12.76
CA ALA A 32 13.01 0.69 -11.68
C ALA A 32 12.37 0.19 -10.38
N LEU A 33 13.00 -0.76 -9.69
CA LEU A 33 12.55 -1.28 -8.40
C LEU A 33 13.55 -0.89 -7.31
N ARG A 34 13.06 -0.23 -6.26
CA ARG A 34 13.89 0.31 -5.18
C ARG A 34 13.30 0.01 -3.82
N ASP A 35 14.18 -0.10 -2.83
CA ASP A 35 13.80 -0.09 -1.43
C ASP A 35 13.30 1.31 -1.07
N PHE A 36 12.11 1.42 -0.49
CA PHE A 36 11.52 2.72 -0.15
C PHE A 36 12.28 3.45 0.96
N SER A 37 12.81 2.73 1.95
CA SER A 37 13.44 3.31 3.13
C SER A 37 14.90 3.68 2.88
N LEU A 38 15.64 2.81 2.19
CA LEU A 38 17.06 2.97 1.94
C LEU A 38 17.35 3.67 0.61
N ASN A 39 16.36 3.76 -0.29
CA ASN A 39 16.55 4.23 -1.66
C ASN A 39 17.61 3.42 -2.43
N GLU A 40 17.82 2.17 -2.04
CA GLU A 40 18.74 1.24 -2.69
C GLU A 40 18.05 0.44 -3.80
N PRO A 41 18.77 0.06 -4.86
CA PRO A 41 18.19 -0.79 -5.91
C PRO A 41 17.88 -2.19 -5.38
N LEU A 42 16.69 -2.71 -5.71
CA LEU A 42 16.37 -4.11 -5.46
C LEU A 42 16.78 -4.94 -6.68
N THR A 43 17.86 -5.70 -6.53
CA THR A 43 18.55 -6.43 -7.61
C THR A 43 18.11 -7.88 -7.71
N GLY A 44 18.02 -8.42 -8.93
CA GLY A 44 17.70 -9.84 -9.17
C GLY A 44 16.28 -10.22 -8.73
N VAL A 45 15.39 -9.24 -8.61
CA VAL A 45 13.99 -9.48 -8.26
C VAL A 45 13.24 -9.80 -9.55
N GLU A 46 12.53 -10.91 -9.54
CA GLU A 46 11.57 -11.28 -10.58
C GLU A 46 10.23 -10.58 -10.30
N LEU A 47 9.64 -10.03 -11.36
CA LEU A 47 8.36 -9.35 -11.30
C LEU A 47 7.58 -9.50 -12.60
N SER A 48 6.25 -9.49 -12.51
CA SER A 48 5.36 -9.34 -13.66
C SER A 48 4.67 -7.98 -13.59
N ILE A 49 4.60 -7.27 -14.71
CA ILE A 49 3.89 -6.00 -14.85
C ILE A 49 2.78 -6.16 -15.86
N ARG A 50 1.56 -5.82 -15.43
CA ARG A 50 0.39 -5.74 -16.29
C ARG A 50 0.09 -4.28 -16.59
N LEU A 51 0.08 -3.93 -17.89
CA LEU A 51 -0.20 -2.60 -18.40
C LEU A 51 -1.43 -2.61 -19.31
N GLN A 52 -2.16 -1.51 -19.28
CA GLN A 52 -3.09 -1.15 -20.34
C GLN A 52 -2.41 -0.13 -21.26
N LEU A 53 -2.16 -0.51 -22.51
CA LEU A 53 -1.51 0.33 -23.52
C LEU A 53 -2.50 0.63 -24.65
N ASN A 54 -2.82 1.90 -24.89
CA ASN A 54 -3.78 2.32 -25.92
C ASN A 54 -5.13 1.54 -25.86
N GLY A 55 -5.56 1.11 -24.67
CA GLY A 55 -6.76 0.32 -24.44
C GLY A 55 -6.58 -1.21 -24.49
N GLY A 56 -5.44 -1.73 -24.98
CA GLY A 56 -5.11 -3.15 -24.97
C GLY A 56 -4.39 -3.58 -23.68
N TYR A 57 -4.54 -4.85 -23.29
CA TYR A 57 -3.94 -5.42 -22.08
C TYR A 57 -2.68 -6.20 -22.43
N TYR A 58 -1.58 -5.91 -21.73
CA TYR A 58 -0.29 -6.53 -21.93
C TYR A 58 0.34 -6.91 -20.59
N GLU A 59 1.06 -8.02 -20.58
CA GLU A 59 1.80 -8.52 -19.43
C GLU A 59 3.25 -8.71 -19.82
N PHE A 60 4.15 -8.32 -18.92
CA PHE A 60 5.58 -8.36 -19.13
C PHE A 60 6.30 -8.90 -17.90
N ASP A 61 7.02 -10.00 -18.08
CA ASP A 61 7.93 -10.52 -17.06
C ASP A 61 9.27 -9.77 -17.13
N ALA A 62 9.83 -9.47 -15.97
CA ALA A 62 11.08 -8.75 -15.84
C ALA A 62 11.89 -9.27 -14.66
N THR A 63 13.21 -9.23 -14.82
CA THR A 63 14.16 -9.38 -13.72
C THR A 63 14.98 -8.11 -13.63
N THR A 64 15.16 -7.58 -12.42
CA THR A 64 15.97 -6.38 -12.20
C THR A 64 17.46 -6.69 -12.25
N ASN A 65 18.24 -5.83 -12.89
CA ASN A 65 19.70 -5.94 -12.92
C ASN A 65 20.35 -5.42 -11.62
N ASP A 66 21.69 -5.31 -11.61
CA ASP A 66 22.48 -4.85 -10.45
C ASP A 66 22.18 -3.42 -10.00
N VAL A 67 21.54 -2.60 -10.85
CA VAL A 67 21.09 -1.24 -10.50
C VAL A 67 19.59 -1.16 -10.28
N GLY A 68 18.90 -2.30 -10.14
CA GLY A 68 17.48 -2.36 -9.84
C GLY A 68 16.58 -2.01 -11.03
N ILE A 69 17.10 -2.10 -12.26
CA ILE A 69 16.38 -1.69 -13.48
C ILE A 69 16.13 -2.90 -14.38
N SER A 70 14.97 -2.91 -15.03
CA SER A 70 14.66 -3.78 -16.16
C SER A 70 14.16 -2.94 -17.34
N VAL A 71 14.55 -3.32 -18.57
CA VAL A 71 14.16 -2.62 -19.79
C VAL A 71 13.53 -3.64 -20.74
N ILE A 72 12.31 -3.36 -21.17
CA ILE A 72 11.50 -4.27 -21.97
C ILE A 72 11.09 -3.54 -23.25
N ASP A 73 11.35 -4.15 -24.41
CA ASP A 73 10.87 -3.62 -25.69
C ASP A 73 9.36 -3.86 -25.82
N LEU A 74 8.63 -2.81 -26.20
CA LEU A 74 7.19 -2.84 -26.33
C LEU A 74 6.77 -3.24 -27.74
N PRO A 75 5.63 -3.96 -27.89
CA PRO A 75 5.16 -4.43 -29.19
C PRO A 75 4.65 -3.29 -30.09
N ALA A 76 4.34 -2.12 -29.52
CA ALA A 76 3.84 -0.96 -30.23
C ALA A 76 4.18 0.33 -29.48
N THR A 77 4.15 1.46 -30.18
CA THR A 77 4.34 2.79 -29.59
C THR A 77 3.13 3.19 -28.74
N PRO A 78 3.29 3.37 -27.42
CA PRO A 78 2.20 3.78 -26.54
C PRO A 78 1.95 5.29 -26.67
N HIS A 79 0.67 5.69 -26.68
CA HIS A 79 0.24 7.07 -26.50
C HIS A 79 -0.31 7.28 -25.08
N SER A 80 -0.87 6.23 -24.50
CA SER A 80 -1.26 6.15 -23.10
C SER A 80 -0.79 4.82 -22.50
N ALA A 81 -0.51 4.85 -21.20
CA ALA A 81 -0.11 3.68 -20.45
C ALA A 81 -0.63 3.77 -19.02
N ASP A 82 -1.40 2.77 -18.60
CA ASP A 82 -1.86 2.64 -17.22
C ASP A 82 -1.32 1.34 -16.63
N LEU A 83 -0.74 1.42 -15.44
CA LEU A 83 -0.36 0.25 -14.64
C LEU A 83 -1.61 -0.30 -13.97
N ILE A 84 -1.95 -1.54 -14.28
CA ILE A 84 -3.15 -2.19 -13.77
C ILE A 84 -2.84 -3.35 -12.80
N GLY A 85 -1.62 -3.88 -12.84
CA GLY A 85 -1.21 -4.91 -11.88
C GLY A 85 0.30 -5.09 -11.80
N ILE A 86 0.75 -5.56 -10.65
CA ILE A 86 2.14 -5.91 -10.34
C ILE A 86 2.14 -7.27 -9.65
N GLU A 87 3.08 -8.13 -10.00
CA GLU A 87 3.48 -9.28 -9.21
C GLU A 87 4.94 -9.11 -8.79
N LEU A 88 5.25 -9.30 -7.50
CA LEU A 88 6.62 -9.21 -6.97
C LEU A 88 6.99 -10.52 -6.28
N HIS A 89 8.13 -11.08 -6.69
CA HIS A 89 8.75 -12.22 -6.02
C HIS A 89 9.57 -11.77 -4.80
N ALA A 90 9.71 -12.67 -3.84
CA ALA A 90 10.48 -12.39 -2.63
C ALA A 90 11.95 -12.09 -2.91
N VAL A 91 12.53 -11.23 -2.08
CA VAL A 91 13.96 -10.89 -2.12
C VAL A 91 14.71 -11.62 -1.01
N ASN A 92 15.98 -11.94 -1.24
CA ASN A 92 16.83 -12.50 -0.19
C ASN A 92 17.06 -11.46 0.93
N GLY A 93 16.53 -11.74 2.13
CA GLY A 93 16.60 -10.86 3.30
C GLY A 93 18.02 -10.60 3.81
N SER A 94 19.03 -11.35 3.35
CA SER A 94 20.41 -11.21 3.80
C SER A 94 21.03 -9.91 3.30
N ARG A 95 20.65 -9.48 2.08
CA ARG A 95 21.16 -8.24 1.47
C ARG A 95 20.59 -6.98 2.11
N LEU A 96 19.29 -6.95 2.41
CA LEU A 96 18.63 -5.76 2.94
C LEU A 96 18.72 -5.67 4.46
N TYR A 97 18.62 -6.82 5.13
CA TYR A 97 18.38 -6.86 6.57
C TYR A 97 19.25 -7.86 7.35
N GLY A 98 20.19 -8.53 6.69
CA GLY A 98 21.08 -9.52 7.31
C GLY A 98 20.37 -10.82 7.72
N LEU A 99 19.24 -11.14 7.09
CA LEU A 99 18.40 -12.30 7.41
C LEU A 99 18.62 -13.47 6.43
N ASN A 100 18.73 -14.70 6.92
CA ASN A 100 19.01 -15.87 6.06
C ASN A 100 17.76 -16.49 5.42
N TYR A 101 16.72 -15.69 5.14
CA TYR A 101 15.49 -16.15 4.51
C TYR A 101 14.95 -15.12 3.51
N SER A 102 14.16 -15.58 2.55
CA SER A 102 13.51 -14.72 1.56
C SER A 102 12.32 -14.00 2.17
N MET A 103 12.20 -12.70 1.92
CA MET A 103 11.14 -11.86 2.43
C MET A 103 10.23 -11.42 1.29
N PRO A 104 8.90 -11.55 1.43
CA PRO A 104 7.98 -10.99 0.46
C PRO A 104 8.13 -9.48 0.41
N LEU A 105 7.84 -8.89 -0.74
CA LEU A 105 7.91 -7.45 -0.97
C LEU A 105 6.50 -6.88 -1.08
N ILE A 106 6.25 -5.72 -0.48
CA ILE A 106 5.03 -4.95 -0.68
C ILE A 106 5.40 -3.62 -1.35
N PRO A 107 4.84 -3.28 -2.53
CA PRO A 107 4.96 -1.95 -3.07
C PRO A 107 4.21 -0.98 -2.15
N VAL A 108 4.87 0.12 -1.79
CA VAL A 108 4.27 1.20 -1.00
C VAL A 108 4.08 2.47 -1.83
N ARG A 109 4.80 2.60 -2.95
CA ARG A 109 4.65 3.70 -3.89
C ARG A 109 5.00 3.26 -5.31
N VAL A 110 4.22 3.73 -6.28
CA VAL A 110 4.50 3.59 -7.71
C VAL A 110 4.60 5.00 -8.31
N ASN A 111 5.75 5.33 -8.91
CA ASN A 111 6.07 6.69 -9.34
C ASN A 111 5.83 7.69 -8.19
N ASN A 112 4.84 8.58 -8.34
CA ASN A 112 4.46 9.57 -7.33
C ASN A 112 3.14 9.24 -6.61
N VAL A 113 2.62 8.02 -6.80
CA VAL A 113 1.34 7.58 -6.24
C VAL A 113 1.61 6.62 -5.09
N LEU A 114 1.13 6.96 -3.89
CA LEU A 114 1.19 6.08 -2.73
C LEU A 114 0.14 4.98 -2.85
N MET A 115 0.52 3.75 -2.52
CA MET A 115 -0.39 2.61 -2.61
C MET A 115 -1.58 2.75 -1.65
N GLU A 116 -1.40 3.39 -0.49
CA GLU A 116 -2.48 3.69 0.47
C GLU A 116 -3.57 4.65 -0.04
N SER A 117 -3.31 5.35 -1.15
CA SER A 117 -4.27 6.25 -1.79
C SER A 117 -5.14 5.58 -2.86
N LEU A 118 -4.87 4.30 -3.15
CA LEU A 118 -5.51 3.55 -4.22
C LEU A 118 -6.50 2.53 -3.67
N ARG A 119 -7.49 2.20 -4.49
CA ARG A 119 -8.33 1.02 -4.30
C ARG A 119 -7.80 -0.07 -5.21
N TYR A 120 -7.29 -1.14 -4.62
CA TYR A 120 -6.71 -2.26 -5.34
C TYR A 120 -7.13 -3.59 -4.72
N THR A 121 -6.92 -4.68 -5.44
CA THR A 121 -7.00 -6.02 -4.86
C THR A 121 -5.60 -6.60 -4.74
N SER A 122 -5.35 -7.32 -3.65
CA SER A 122 -4.05 -7.93 -3.39
C SER A 122 -4.18 -9.36 -2.92
N HIS A 123 -3.18 -10.17 -3.23
CA HIS A 123 -3.08 -11.57 -2.82
C HIS A 123 -1.63 -11.92 -2.49
N PHE A 124 -1.45 -12.85 -1.57
CA PHE A 124 -0.14 -13.41 -1.24
C PHE A 124 -0.19 -14.93 -1.42
N ASP A 125 0.66 -15.45 -2.31
CA ASP A 125 0.85 -16.88 -2.48
C ASP A 125 2.04 -17.33 -1.61
N SER A 126 1.73 -18.03 -0.53
CA SER A 126 2.71 -18.53 0.43
C SER A 126 3.58 -19.68 -0.10
N SER A 127 3.13 -20.38 -1.15
CA SER A 127 3.88 -21.50 -1.75
C SER A 127 5.08 -21.00 -2.55
N TYR A 128 4.94 -19.84 -3.19
CA TYR A 128 5.98 -19.22 -4.01
C TYR A 128 6.56 -17.94 -3.40
N ASN A 129 5.99 -17.45 -2.29
CA ASN A 129 6.38 -16.20 -1.64
C ASN A 129 6.23 -15.00 -2.59
N ILE A 130 5.08 -14.94 -3.26
CA ILE A 130 4.76 -13.95 -4.29
C ILE A 130 3.64 -13.06 -3.79
N THR A 131 3.78 -11.76 -3.99
CA THR A 131 2.69 -10.80 -3.78
C THR A 131 2.15 -10.32 -5.11
N THR A 132 0.84 -10.26 -5.23
CA THR A 132 0.17 -9.80 -6.44
C THR A 132 -0.77 -8.66 -6.10
N PHE A 133 -0.71 -7.59 -6.90
CA PHE A 133 -1.57 -6.42 -6.83
C PHE A 133 -2.28 -6.25 -8.17
N SER A 134 -3.58 -5.98 -8.16
CA SER A 134 -4.40 -5.79 -9.35
C SER A 134 -5.35 -4.61 -9.18
N ASN A 135 -5.93 -4.14 -10.29
CA ASN A 135 -6.84 -2.99 -10.34
C ASN A 135 -6.18 -1.67 -9.87
N LEU A 136 -4.87 -1.53 -10.07
CA LEU A 136 -4.11 -0.35 -9.63
C LEU A 136 -4.52 0.93 -10.36
N ASN A 137 -4.77 0.85 -11.66
CA ASN A 137 -5.18 1.96 -12.53
C ASN A 137 -4.30 3.22 -12.36
N ILE A 138 -2.98 3.05 -12.29
CA ILE A 138 -2.04 4.15 -12.09
C ILE A 138 -1.55 4.64 -13.45
N PRO A 139 -1.82 5.90 -13.84
CA PRO A 139 -1.32 6.44 -15.10
C PRO A 139 0.21 6.55 -15.07
N LEU A 140 0.85 5.99 -16.09
CA LEU A 140 2.28 6.06 -16.29
C LEU A 140 2.63 7.16 -17.30
N SER A 141 3.76 7.83 -17.06
CA SER A 141 4.25 8.86 -17.96
C SER A 141 4.87 8.25 -19.20
N VAL A 142 4.40 8.69 -20.37
CA VAL A 142 4.97 8.36 -21.68
C VAL A 142 5.85 9.52 -22.12
N GLY A 143 7.16 9.29 -22.20
CA GLY A 143 8.14 10.24 -22.72
C GLY A 143 8.49 9.90 -24.17
N VAL A 144 8.73 10.92 -24.99
CA VAL A 144 9.21 10.77 -26.37
C VAL A 144 10.48 11.58 -26.55
N GLU A 145 11.56 10.92 -26.94
CA GLU A 145 12.85 11.55 -27.22
C GLU A 145 13.37 11.05 -28.58
N GLY A 146 13.32 11.91 -29.59
CA GLY A 146 13.61 11.51 -30.97
C GLY A 146 12.68 10.40 -31.45
N ASN A 147 13.25 9.26 -31.83
CA ASN A 147 12.51 8.09 -32.30
C ASN A 147 12.26 7.04 -31.19
N LEU A 148 12.58 7.35 -29.94
CA LEU A 148 12.38 6.48 -28.78
C LEU A 148 11.20 6.98 -27.95
N THR A 149 10.21 6.11 -27.73
CA THR A 149 9.13 6.31 -26.77
C THR A 149 9.40 5.46 -25.53
N THR A 150 9.34 6.06 -24.35
CA THR A 150 9.62 5.37 -23.08
C THR A 150 8.47 5.52 -22.11
N ILE A 151 8.04 4.41 -21.52
CA ILE A 151 7.19 4.39 -20.33
C ILE A 151 8.09 4.20 -19.12
N GLN A 152 7.97 5.08 -18.12
CA GLN A 152 8.70 4.95 -16.85
C GLN A 152 7.78 4.42 -15.74
N CYS A 153 8.18 3.31 -15.13
CA CYS A 153 7.53 2.72 -13.98
C CYS A 153 8.55 2.54 -12.85
N THR A 154 8.50 3.39 -11.83
CA THR A 154 9.34 3.28 -10.63
C THR A 154 8.53 2.69 -9.49
N LEU A 155 8.86 1.46 -9.10
CA LEU A 155 8.29 0.76 -7.97
C LEU A 155 9.16 0.96 -6.74
N TRP A 156 8.54 1.43 -5.66
CA TRP A 156 9.17 1.48 -4.35
C TRP A 156 8.50 0.45 -3.47
N ALA A 157 9.28 -0.53 -3.05
CA ALA A 157 8.81 -1.66 -2.26
C ALA A 157 9.56 -1.74 -0.94
N LEU A 158 8.95 -2.43 0.02
CA LEU A 158 9.54 -2.76 1.30
C LEU A 158 9.36 -4.25 1.55
N PRO A 159 10.33 -4.93 2.18
CA PRO A 159 10.09 -6.27 2.67
C PRO A 159 9.01 -6.26 3.74
N ALA A 160 8.26 -7.35 3.82
CA ALA A 160 7.09 -7.45 4.67
C ALA A 160 7.22 -8.53 5.75
N THR A 161 6.40 -8.41 6.78
CA THR A 161 6.28 -9.37 7.88
C THR A 161 4.82 -9.69 8.14
N PHE A 162 4.58 -10.87 8.70
CA PHE A 162 3.26 -11.27 9.17
C PHE A 162 2.94 -10.57 10.49
N VAL A 163 1.75 -9.98 10.58
CA VAL A 163 1.27 -9.24 11.75
C VAL A 163 -0.21 -9.58 11.98
N ASN A 164 -0.56 -9.90 13.21
CA ASN A 164 -1.95 -10.10 13.60
C ASN A 164 -2.64 -8.76 13.83
N VAL A 165 -3.79 -8.53 13.22
CA VAL A 165 -4.59 -7.32 13.42
C VAL A 165 -5.87 -7.70 14.17
N SER A 166 -6.13 -7.05 15.30
CA SER A 166 -7.35 -7.32 16.07
C SER A 166 -8.55 -6.70 15.37
N VAL A 167 -9.60 -7.47 15.14
CA VAL A 167 -10.75 -7.05 14.33
C VAL A 167 -12.06 -6.99 15.09
N LEU A 168 -12.08 -7.20 16.40
CA LEU A 168 -13.32 -7.05 17.17
C LEU A 168 -13.71 -5.57 17.26
N ASP A 169 -14.93 -5.24 16.85
CA ASP A 169 -15.61 -3.99 17.17
C ASP A 169 -16.36 -4.15 18.51
N PRO A 170 -15.92 -3.52 19.61
CA PRO A 170 -16.59 -3.60 20.90
C PRO A 170 -18.01 -3.03 20.91
N LEU A 171 -18.33 -2.08 20.02
CA LEU A 171 -19.65 -1.46 19.92
C LEU A 171 -20.69 -2.46 19.41
N THR A 172 -20.37 -3.14 18.31
CA THR A 172 -21.28 -4.09 17.66
C THR A 172 -21.09 -5.53 18.13
N ARG A 173 -19.99 -5.81 18.84
CA ARG A 173 -19.55 -7.15 19.28
C ARG A 173 -19.37 -8.13 18.13
N ARG A 174 -18.98 -7.62 16.97
CA ARG A 174 -18.75 -8.38 15.73
C ARG A 174 -17.38 -8.04 15.19
N LYS A 175 -16.92 -8.81 14.19
CA LYS A 175 -15.75 -8.42 13.42
C LYS A 175 -16.04 -7.12 12.67
N ALA A 176 -15.12 -6.18 12.75
CA ALA A 176 -15.06 -5.00 11.92
C ALA A 176 -14.50 -5.37 10.56
N GLU A 177 -15.08 -4.82 9.51
CA GLU A 177 -14.46 -4.81 8.19
C GLU A 177 -13.31 -3.81 8.21
N LEU A 178 -12.08 -4.31 8.19
CA LEU A 178 -10.87 -3.50 8.18
C LEU A 178 -10.23 -3.49 6.79
N GLU A 179 -9.81 -2.31 6.34
CA GLU A 179 -8.94 -2.13 5.18
C GLU A 179 -7.56 -1.70 5.70
N VAL A 180 -6.55 -2.55 5.51
CA VAL A 180 -5.17 -2.30 5.98
C VAL A 180 -4.26 -1.99 4.79
N LEU A 181 -3.74 -0.77 4.73
CA LEU A 181 -3.04 -0.23 3.57
C LEU A 181 -1.65 0.37 3.91
N PRO A 182 -0.62 0.15 3.08
CA PRO A 182 -0.53 -0.95 2.14
C PRO A 182 -0.34 -2.26 2.91
N GLY A 183 -1.21 -3.24 2.69
CA GLY A 183 -1.19 -4.53 3.33
C GLY A 183 -1.93 -5.58 2.50
N ILE A 184 -1.68 -6.85 2.80
CA ILE A 184 -2.35 -7.99 2.17
C ILE A 184 -2.92 -8.88 3.26
N MET A 185 -4.23 -9.14 3.24
CA MET A 185 -4.84 -10.14 4.11
C MET A 185 -4.41 -11.53 3.66
N VAL A 186 -3.90 -12.34 4.58
CA VAL A 186 -3.35 -13.68 4.31
C VAL A 186 -4.32 -14.76 4.76
N GLU A 187 -4.86 -14.62 5.96
CA GLU A 187 -5.76 -15.58 6.56
C GLU A 187 -6.86 -14.85 7.32
N GLU A 188 -8.10 -15.20 6.99
CA GLU A 188 -9.28 -14.81 7.75
C GLU A 188 -9.64 -15.96 8.68
N ASP A 189 -9.48 -15.77 9.98
CA ASP A 189 -9.86 -16.77 10.98
C ASP A 189 -11.28 -16.50 11.45
N GLU A 190 -12.28 -17.23 10.92
CA GLU A 190 -13.70 -17.02 11.24
C GLU A 190 -14.03 -17.11 12.74
N GLU A 191 -13.25 -17.85 13.53
CA GLU A 191 -13.52 -18.10 14.95
C GLU A 191 -12.80 -17.13 15.88
N ASN A 192 -11.70 -16.50 15.43
CA ASN A 192 -10.91 -15.57 16.22
C ASN A 192 -11.09 -14.10 15.84
N TYR A 193 -10.89 -13.21 16.82
CA TYR A 193 -10.88 -11.75 16.61
C TYR A 193 -9.54 -11.22 16.10
N TRP A 194 -8.79 -12.08 15.41
CA TRP A 194 -7.48 -11.80 14.85
C TRP A 194 -7.44 -12.21 13.40
N GLU A 195 -6.92 -11.33 12.56
CA GLU A 195 -6.69 -11.60 11.15
C GLU A 195 -5.21 -11.43 10.85
N LEU A 196 -4.67 -12.32 10.02
CA LEU A 196 -3.27 -12.30 9.67
C LEU A 196 -3.06 -11.44 8.43
N TYR A 197 -2.24 -10.41 8.55
CA TYR A 197 -1.86 -9.55 7.45
C TYR A 197 -0.37 -9.65 7.17
N LEU A 198 -0.01 -9.51 5.89
CA LEU A 198 1.34 -9.24 5.44
C LEU A 198 1.51 -7.73 5.32
N LEU A 199 2.40 -7.13 6.11
CA LEU A 199 2.57 -5.68 6.22
C LEU A 199 4.03 -5.26 5.98
N PRO A 200 4.27 -4.12 5.31
CA PRO A 200 5.62 -3.62 5.05
C PRO A 200 6.35 -3.26 6.36
N LEU A 201 7.62 -3.63 6.45
CA LEU A 201 8.49 -3.29 7.58
C LEU A 201 8.96 -1.83 7.52
N GLU A 202 9.13 -1.25 8.71
CA GLU A 202 9.57 0.12 8.92
C GLU A 202 8.70 1.14 8.15
N TYR A 203 7.39 0.89 8.13
CA TYR A 203 6.40 1.72 7.42
C TYR A 203 5.16 1.94 8.30
N PRO A 204 4.55 3.14 8.26
CA PRO A 204 3.29 3.40 8.94
C PRO A 204 2.12 2.89 8.09
N VAL A 205 1.50 1.78 8.50
CA VAL A 205 0.30 1.26 7.82
C VAL A 205 -0.94 2.00 8.30
N LEU A 206 -1.84 2.28 7.37
CA LEU A 206 -3.16 2.84 7.62
C LEU A 206 -4.18 1.70 7.78
N VAL A 207 -4.86 1.68 8.91
CA VAL A 207 -6.02 0.81 9.16
C VAL A 207 -7.27 1.68 9.05
N ARG A 208 -8.12 1.39 8.08
CA ARG A 208 -9.45 1.98 7.97
C ARG A 208 -10.50 0.99 8.42
N ALA A 209 -11.53 1.47 9.10
CA ALA A 209 -12.62 0.64 9.58
C ALA A 209 -13.97 1.23 9.18
N SER A 210 -14.93 0.37 8.85
CA SER A 210 -16.32 0.77 8.65
C SER A 210 -17.03 0.96 10.01
N THR A 211 -16.72 2.06 10.69
CA THR A 211 -17.24 2.37 12.03
C THR A 211 -17.81 3.80 12.11
N PRO A 212 -18.89 4.03 12.89
CA PRO A 212 -19.41 5.37 13.12
C PRO A 212 -18.43 6.27 13.90
N LEU A 213 -17.51 5.69 14.68
CA LEU A 213 -16.56 6.43 15.52
C LEU A 213 -15.45 7.08 14.66
N GLU A 214 -15.44 8.41 14.59
CA GLU A 214 -14.53 9.13 13.68
C GLU A 214 -13.05 8.96 14.04
N ASP A 215 -12.69 9.02 15.32
CA ASP A 215 -11.30 8.98 15.78
C ASP A 215 -10.61 7.63 15.57
N VAL A 216 -11.38 6.56 15.41
CA VAL A 216 -10.87 5.20 15.18
C VAL A 216 -11.22 4.66 13.78
N ARG A 217 -11.87 5.49 12.96
CA ARG A 217 -12.20 5.16 11.56
C ARG A 217 -10.93 5.02 10.72
N GLU A 218 -9.94 5.85 10.96
CA GLU A 218 -8.65 5.82 10.27
C GLU A 218 -7.51 5.96 11.29
N MET A 219 -6.71 4.90 11.45
CA MET A 219 -5.58 4.89 12.39
C MET A 219 -4.29 4.47 11.71
N ARG A 220 -3.17 5.09 12.09
CA ARG A 220 -1.84 4.71 11.60
C ARG A 220 -1.06 3.94 12.65
N PHE A 221 -0.47 2.83 12.23
CA PHE A 221 0.36 1.97 13.07
C PHE A 221 1.75 1.83 12.47
N TRP A 222 2.78 2.05 13.28
CA TRP A 222 4.15 1.78 12.85
C TRP A 222 4.43 0.27 12.91
N VAL A 223 4.81 -0.32 11.78
CA VAL A 223 5.22 -1.72 11.71
C VAL A 223 6.74 -1.78 11.75
N SER A 224 7.29 -2.31 12.84
CA SER A 224 8.72 -2.57 13.02
C SER A 224 9.00 -4.06 12.93
N ARG A 225 10.27 -4.45 12.95
CA ARG A 225 10.66 -5.88 13.02
C ARG A 225 10.12 -6.64 14.24
N ASN A 226 9.79 -5.93 15.31
CA ASN A 226 9.27 -6.52 16.55
C ASN A 226 7.75 -6.46 16.64
N THR A 227 7.08 -5.88 15.63
CA THR A 227 5.63 -5.76 15.61
C THR A 227 5.03 -7.11 15.23
N SER A 228 4.45 -7.81 16.20
CA SER A 228 3.71 -9.06 15.98
C SER A 228 2.20 -8.86 15.94
N MET A 229 1.71 -7.73 16.47
CA MET A 229 0.28 -7.43 16.51
C MET A 229 -0.04 -5.93 16.41
N LEU A 230 -1.18 -5.60 15.78
CA LEU A 230 -1.81 -4.29 15.78
C LEU A 230 -3.12 -4.34 16.57
N PRO A 231 -3.18 -3.70 17.75
CA PRO A 231 -4.36 -3.80 18.63
C PRO A 231 -5.41 -2.74 18.27
N TRP A 232 -5.97 -2.76 17.06
CA TRP A 232 -7.05 -1.84 16.65
C TRP A 232 -8.25 -1.84 17.63
N THR A 233 -8.74 -3.01 18.04
CA THR A 233 -9.83 -3.17 19.02
C THR A 233 -9.58 -2.42 20.33
N TYR A 234 -8.33 -2.36 20.80
CA TYR A 234 -7.99 -1.62 22.03
C TYR A 234 -8.31 -0.13 21.89
N TYR A 235 -8.00 0.47 20.74
CA TYR A 235 -8.24 1.89 20.52
C TYR A 235 -9.73 2.19 20.39
N VAL A 236 -10.49 1.32 19.75
CA VAL A 236 -11.96 1.43 19.70
C VAL A 236 -12.57 1.33 21.10
N ALA A 237 -12.16 0.33 21.87
CA ALA A 237 -12.64 0.17 23.24
C ALA A 237 -12.29 1.39 24.10
N LYS A 238 -11.08 1.93 23.94
CA LYS A 238 -10.62 3.11 24.67
C LYS A 238 -11.47 4.33 24.34
N GLU A 239 -11.76 4.56 23.07
CA GLU A 239 -12.60 5.69 22.64
C GLU A 239 -14.00 5.62 23.24
N LEU A 240 -14.64 4.45 23.18
CA LEU A 240 -15.96 4.22 23.78
C LEU A 240 -15.95 4.41 25.30
N ILE A 241 -14.92 3.91 25.97
CA ILE A 241 -14.77 4.02 27.42
C ILE A 241 -14.53 5.48 27.84
N ASP A 242 -13.66 6.19 27.12
CA ASP A 242 -13.32 7.58 27.42
C ASP A 242 -14.56 8.49 27.25
N ASP A 243 -15.37 8.27 26.21
CA ASP A 243 -16.64 9.00 25.98
C ASP A 243 -17.68 8.75 27.08
N GLU A 244 -17.91 7.48 27.46
CA GLU A 244 -18.86 7.12 28.52
C GLU A 244 -18.43 7.65 29.89
N ILE A 245 -17.13 7.49 30.25
CA ILE A 245 -16.59 8.02 31.51
C ILE A 245 -16.71 9.55 31.55
N SER A 246 -16.37 10.23 30.46
CA SER A 246 -16.50 11.69 30.36
C SER A 246 -17.95 12.14 30.54
N THR A 247 -18.90 11.44 29.91
CA THR A 247 -20.33 11.73 30.03
C THR A 247 -20.82 11.59 31.47
N VAL A 248 -20.47 10.50 32.15
CA VAL A 248 -20.85 10.28 33.56
C VAL A 248 -20.20 11.32 34.48
N ALA A 249 -18.92 11.66 34.26
CA ALA A 249 -18.22 12.68 35.03
C ALA A 249 -18.89 14.06 34.91
N ASP A 250 -19.31 14.45 33.70
CA ASP A 250 -20.02 15.70 33.45
C ASP A 250 -21.38 15.76 34.15
N TYR A 251 -22.13 14.65 34.16
CA TYR A 251 -23.39 14.58 34.91
C TYR A 251 -23.17 14.73 36.41
N LEU A 252 -22.14 14.06 36.94
CA LEU A 252 -21.79 14.15 38.35
C LEU A 252 -21.39 15.59 38.73
N GLN A 253 -20.66 16.28 37.86
CA GLN A 253 -20.32 17.69 38.07
C GLN A 253 -21.57 18.59 38.09
N LYS A 254 -22.56 18.33 37.24
CA LYS A 254 -23.84 19.05 37.24
C LYS A 254 -24.65 18.80 38.51
N LEU A 255 -24.64 17.56 39.03
CA LEU A 255 -25.28 17.21 40.31
C LEU A 255 -24.62 17.93 41.49
N LYS A 256 -23.28 17.96 41.52
CA LYS A 256 -22.54 18.74 42.52
C LYS A 256 -22.90 20.22 42.49
N ALA A 257 -23.09 20.80 41.31
CA ALA A 257 -23.42 22.21 41.15
C ALA A 257 -24.80 22.59 41.73
N VAL A 258 -25.68 21.60 41.97
CA VAL A 258 -26.97 21.79 42.63
C VAL A 258 -26.99 21.26 44.07
N ASP A 259 -25.81 21.12 44.70
CA ASP A 259 -25.59 20.62 46.06
C ASP A 259 -26.20 19.22 46.31
N TYR A 260 -26.30 18.38 45.27
CA TYR A 260 -26.75 17.00 45.42
C TYR A 260 -25.65 16.16 46.09
N PRO A 261 -25.96 15.30 47.08
CA PRO A 261 -24.99 14.41 47.71
C PRO A 261 -24.48 13.37 46.70
N SER A 262 -23.24 13.54 46.23
CA SER A 262 -22.65 12.75 45.13
C SER A 262 -21.52 11.80 45.55
N GLU A 263 -21.20 11.69 46.84
CA GLU A 263 -20.02 10.95 47.32
C GLU A 263 -20.03 9.47 46.90
N GLU A 264 -21.19 8.81 46.95
CA GLU A 264 -21.36 7.42 46.51
C GLU A 264 -21.18 7.29 44.99
N LEU A 265 -21.76 8.20 44.21
CA LEU A 265 -21.62 8.24 42.75
C LEU A 265 -20.16 8.48 42.31
N GLU A 266 -19.38 9.21 43.10
CA GLU A 266 -17.95 9.40 42.84
C GLU A 266 -17.13 8.15 43.10
N ALA A 267 -17.50 7.38 44.14
CA ALA A 267 -16.88 6.10 44.42
C ALA A 267 -17.18 5.10 43.30
N ASP A 268 -18.42 5.09 42.81
CA ASP A 268 -18.85 4.24 41.69
C ASP A 268 -18.12 4.61 40.39
N LEU A 269 -17.99 5.91 40.08
CA LEU A 269 -17.23 6.37 38.91
C LEU A 269 -15.78 5.90 38.95
N ARG A 270 -15.11 6.00 40.12
CA ARG A 270 -13.73 5.49 40.28
C ARG A 270 -13.64 3.97 40.14
N ALA A 271 -14.64 3.25 40.63
CA ALA A 271 -14.70 1.80 40.46
C ALA A 271 -14.86 1.43 38.98
N LEU A 272 -15.73 2.13 38.26
CA LEU A 272 -15.93 1.97 36.82
C LEU A 272 -14.65 2.25 36.03
N GLU A 273 -13.95 3.35 36.32
CA GLU A 273 -12.65 3.68 35.73
C GLU A 273 -11.64 2.54 35.92
N ALA A 274 -11.57 1.95 37.12
CA ALA A 274 -10.66 0.86 37.41
C ALA A 274 -10.96 -0.42 36.61
N VAL A 275 -12.25 -0.78 36.50
CA VAL A 275 -12.69 -1.93 35.69
C VAL A 275 -12.43 -1.70 34.21
N ALA A 276 -12.72 -0.50 33.72
CA ALA A 276 -12.49 -0.13 32.33
C ALA A 276 -11.00 -0.17 31.96
N GLN A 277 -10.12 0.33 32.83
CA GLN A 277 -8.67 0.23 32.65
C GLN A 277 -8.20 -1.23 32.60
N GLN A 278 -8.76 -2.10 33.45
CA GLN A 278 -8.44 -3.52 33.44
C GLN A 278 -8.87 -4.19 32.12
N ALA A 279 -10.06 -3.87 31.61
CA ALA A 279 -10.52 -4.36 30.31
C ALA A 279 -9.61 -3.90 29.16
N LEU A 280 -9.20 -2.63 29.16
CA LEU A 280 -8.26 -2.08 28.19
C LEU A 280 -6.90 -2.78 28.20
N ILE A 281 -6.37 -3.12 29.38
CA ILE A 281 -5.14 -3.93 29.49
C ILE A 281 -5.31 -5.30 28.83
N LEU A 282 -6.48 -5.93 28.99
CA LEU A 282 -6.78 -7.23 28.40
C LEU A 282 -6.90 -7.14 26.87
N PHE A 283 -7.57 -6.11 26.33
CA PHE A 283 -7.62 -5.85 24.89
C PHE A 283 -6.23 -5.64 24.30
N LYS A 284 -5.38 -4.84 24.98
CA LYS A 284 -4.00 -4.59 24.53
C LYS A 284 -3.13 -5.86 24.48
N LYS A 285 -3.43 -6.84 25.33
CA LYS A 285 -2.77 -8.15 25.37
C LYS A 285 -3.42 -9.19 24.46
N GLY A 286 -4.53 -8.84 23.79
CA GLY A 286 -5.27 -9.74 22.92
C GLY A 286 -6.20 -10.73 23.59
N ASN A 287 -6.48 -10.56 24.88
CA ASN A 287 -7.44 -11.39 25.59
C ASN A 287 -8.84 -10.77 25.48
N HIS A 288 -9.42 -10.83 24.28
CA HIS A 288 -10.72 -10.22 23.95
C HIS A 288 -11.89 -10.83 24.73
N THR A 289 -11.88 -12.14 24.98
CA THR A 289 -12.93 -12.83 25.76
C THR A 289 -12.97 -12.34 27.20
N SER A 290 -11.83 -12.30 27.89
CA SER A 290 -11.78 -11.77 29.26
C SER A 290 -12.01 -10.26 29.30
N ALA A 291 -11.53 -9.50 28.31
CA ALA A 291 -11.77 -8.06 28.22
C ALA A 291 -13.26 -7.73 28.10
N THR A 292 -13.97 -8.46 27.23
CA THR A 292 -15.41 -8.31 27.03
C THR A 292 -16.18 -8.73 28.29
N GLY A 293 -15.76 -9.82 28.95
CA GLY A 293 -16.33 -10.22 30.25
C GLY A 293 -16.19 -9.14 31.33
N ALA A 294 -15.02 -8.48 31.41
CA ALA A 294 -14.78 -7.41 32.38
C ALA A 294 -15.62 -6.14 32.13
N LEU A 295 -16.03 -5.88 30.89
CA LEU A 295 -16.92 -4.75 30.56
C LEU A 295 -18.41 -5.03 30.81
N ILE A 296 -18.79 -6.29 30.99
CA ILE A 296 -20.19 -6.71 31.17
C ILE A 296 -20.51 -7.04 32.64
N SER A 297 -19.49 -7.29 33.46
CA SER A 297 -19.60 -7.61 34.89
C SER A 297 -19.72 -6.37 35.76
#